data_AF-A0A7W1QBX8-F1
#
_entry.id   AF-A0A7W1QBX8-F1
#
_cell.length_a   1.000
_cell.length_b   1.000
_cell.length_c   1.000
_cell.angle_alpha   90.00
_cell.angle_beta   90.00
_cell.angle_gamma   90.00
#
_symmetry.space_group_name_H-M   'P 1'
#
loop_
_entity.id
_entity.type
_entity.pdbx_description
1 polymer ?
#
loop_
_entity_poly.entity_id
_entity_poly.type
_entity_poly.pdbx_seq_one_letter_code
_entity_poly.pdbx_strand_id
1 'polypeptide(L)'
;MGLSDGAAIEQVNVETGVTQVVMPQGGSASVVRALNERGWDTIYAILNPTSSPSGKYIAALAQTNGGSVPVVTDSAGSFVAAGVPNPDAQAMAWNPTEDVLAYSTGVLIPPSPAQNDWTVELLTPSNGTNRRLAELTSTDELILGLEWSPDGTVLAVNGSRIENQDLVVLLEARTGVVLDRVPIDSEIPASLIDWGPA
;
A
#
# COMPACT_ATOMS: atom_id res chain seq x y z
N MET A 1 18.33 23.39 2.12
CA MET A 1 17.27 23.77 1.16
C MET A 1 15.97 23.33 1.82
N GLY A 2 15.16 24.28 2.29
CA GLY A 2 13.90 23.94 2.96
C GLY A 2 12.94 23.30 1.97
N LEU A 3 12.24 22.24 2.39
CA LEU A 3 11.12 21.69 1.66
C LEU A 3 10.18 22.86 1.32
N SER A 4 9.82 23.02 0.04
CA SER A 4 8.61 23.76 -0.28
C SER A 4 7.48 23.02 0.44
N ASP A 5 6.74 23.71 1.31
CA ASP A 5 5.56 23.14 1.95
C ASP A 5 4.72 22.47 0.86
N GLY A 6 4.63 21.14 0.93
CA GLY A 6 3.93 20.35 -0.07
C GLY A 6 2.49 20.86 -0.19
N ALA A 7 1.98 20.96 -1.42
CA ALA A 7 0.59 21.36 -1.63
C ALA A 7 -0.35 20.47 -0.80
N ALA A 8 -1.47 21.05 -0.36
CA ALA A 8 -2.47 20.28 0.36
C ALA A 8 -2.98 19.17 -0.56
N ILE A 9 -3.23 17.99 0.00
CA ILE A 9 -3.91 16.93 -0.72
C ILE A 9 -5.39 17.22 -0.63
N GLU A 10 -6.03 17.35 -1.78
CA GLU A 10 -7.45 17.62 -1.91
C GLU A 10 -8.17 16.43 -2.54
N GLN A 11 -9.35 16.12 -2.03
CA GLN A 11 -10.27 15.15 -2.61
C GLN A 11 -11.51 15.90 -3.08
N VAL A 12 -11.93 15.59 -4.28
CA VAL A 12 -13.17 16.13 -4.84
C VAL A 12 -14.25 15.07 -4.69
N ASN A 13 -15.34 15.42 -4.03
CA ASN A 13 -16.54 14.61 -4.06
C ASN A 13 -17.19 14.78 -5.45
N VAL A 14 -17.21 13.70 -6.24
CA VAL A 14 -17.65 13.74 -7.64
C VAL A 14 -19.16 13.99 -7.80
N GLU A 15 -19.97 13.64 -6.81
CA GLU A 15 -21.44 13.84 -6.86
C GLU A 15 -21.83 15.29 -6.56
N THR A 16 -21.12 15.93 -5.64
CA THR A 16 -21.43 17.27 -5.15
C THR A 16 -20.54 18.35 -5.75
N GLY A 17 -19.42 17.96 -6.37
CA GLY A 17 -18.37 18.87 -6.85
C GLY A 17 -17.60 19.59 -5.74
N VAL A 18 -17.83 19.21 -4.47
CA VAL A 18 -17.17 19.85 -3.32
C VAL A 18 -15.77 19.29 -3.17
N THR A 19 -14.79 20.18 -3.18
CA THR A 19 -13.40 19.87 -2.84
C THR A 19 -13.20 19.98 -1.33
N GLN A 20 -12.64 18.94 -0.72
CA GLN A 20 -12.20 18.94 0.66
C GLN A 20 -10.69 18.73 0.74
N VAL A 21 -10.02 19.48 1.62
CA VAL A 21 -8.63 19.22 1.95
C VAL A 21 -8.58 17.97 2.83
N VAL A 22 -7.94 16.92 2.31
CA VAL A 22 -7.82 15.61 2.95
C VAL A 22 -6.50 15.51 3.72
N MET A 23 -5.45 16.15 3.22
CA MET A 23 -4.24 16.36 3.99
C MET A 23 -3.85 17.84 3.90
N PRO A 24 -3.99 18.63 4.97
CA PRO A 24 -3.55 20.01 4.97
C PRO A 24 -2.03 20.06 4.75
N GLN A 25 -1.51 21.18 4.26
CA GLN A 25 -0.06 21.36 4.06
C GLN A 25 0.74 21.00 5.33
N GLY A 26 0.20 21.28 6.53
CA GLY A 26 0.79 20.92 7.82
C GLY A 26 0.61 19.46 8.27
N GLY A 27 -0.28 18.68 7.66
CA GLY A 27 -0.42 17.24 7.93
C GLY A 27 0.86 16.48 7.57
N SER A 28 1.51 16.92 6.49
CA SER A 28 2.84 16.46 6.11
C SER A 28 3.89 16.69 7.21
N ALA A 29 3.80 17.79 7.98
CA ALA A 29 4.75 18.08 9.05
C ALA A 29 4.61 17.11 10.23
N SER A 30 3.40 16.63 10.53
CA SER A 30 3.19 15.62 11.57
C SER A 30 3.78 14.27 11.16
N VAL A 31 3.59 13.88 9.90
CA VAL A 31 4.19 12.68 9.29
C VAL A 31 5.71 12.79 9.28
N VAL A 32 6.25 13.90 8.76
CA VAL A 32 7.69 14.15 8.69
C VAL A 32 8.33 14.08 10.07
N ARG A 33 7.71 14.71 11.08
CA ARG A 33 8.20 14.64 12.47
C ARG A 33 8.20 13.21 13.00
N ALA A 34 7.08 12.50 12.88
CA ALA A 34 6.94 11.14 13.40
C ALA A 34 7.93 10.16 12.76
N LEU A 35 8.20 10.31 11.46
CA LEU A 35 9.16 9.46 10.75
C LEU A 35 10.62 9.82 11.06
N ASN A 36 10.94 11.11 11.21
CA ASN A 36 12.27 11.54 11.68
C ASN A 36 12.56 11.05 13.10
N GLU A 37 11.56 11.07 14.00
CA GLU A 37 11.68 10.53 15.37
C GLU A 37 11.95 9.02 15.38
N ARG A 38 11.53 8.30 14.32
CA ARG A 38 11.85 6.87 14.10
C ARG A 38 13.22 6.65 13.46
N GLY A 39 13.96 7.72 13.17
CA GLY A 39 15.26 7.67 12.52
C GLY A 39 15.20 7.29 11.04
N TRP A 40 14.04 7.47 10.40
CA TRP A 40 13.89 7.20 8.97
C TRP A 40 14.41 8.36 8.13
N ASP A 41 14.80 8.05 6.89
CA ASP A 41 15.44 8.99 5.97
C ASP A 41 14.62 10.25 5.70
N THR A 42 15.27 11.26 5.13
CA THR A 42 14.61 12.53 4.77
C THR A 42 13.45 12.28 3.82
N ILE A 43 12.25 12.72 4.23
CA ILE A 43 11.04 12.68 3.40
C ILE A 43 10.99 13.89 2.50
N TYR A 44 10.72 13.67 1.22
CA TYR A 44 10.62 14.75 0.24
C TYR A 44 9.28 14.78 -0.51
N ALA A 45 8.45 13.74 -0.41
CA ALA A 45 7.10 13.73 -0.97
C ALA A 45 6.14 12.81 -0.20
N ILE A 46 4.85 13.13 -0.27
CA ILE A 46 3.74 12.25 0.14
C ILE A 46 2.85 12.08 -1.09
N LEU A 47 2.67 10.83 -1.54
CA LEU A 47 2.00 10.52 -2.81
C LEU A 47 0.89 9.46 -2.62
N ASN A 48 0.07 9.31 -3.66
CA ASN A 48 -0.98 8.28 -3.75
C ASN A 48 -1.91 8.21 -2.53
N PRO A 49 -2.52 9.34 -2.13
CA PRO A 49 -3.45 9.36 -1.01
C PRO A 49 -4.70 8.53 -1.33
N THR A 50 -5.14 7.73 -0.37
CA THR A 50 -6.38 6.94 -0.48
C THR A 50 -7.10 6.86 0.86
N SER A 51 -8.43 7.05 0.84
CA SER A 51 -9.26 7.07 2.04
C SER A 51 -9.64 5.65 2.48
N SER A 52 -9.62 5.40 3.78
CA SER A 52 -10.17 4.18 4.36
C SER A 52 -11.69 4.10 4.15
N PRO A 53 -12.33 2.91 4.19
CA PRO A 53 -13.76 2.77 3.96
C PRO A 53 -14.63 3.54 4.94
N SER A 54 -14.19 3.68 6.20
CA SER A 54 -14.89 4.47 7.21
C SER A 54 -14.77 6.00 7.00
N GLY A 55 -13.88 6.45 6.12
CA GLY A 55 -13.47 7.84 5.97
C GLY A 55 -12.64 8.41 7.12
N LYS A 56 -12.31 7.60 8.14
CA LYS A 56 -11.57 8.06 9.32
C LYS A 56 -10.07 8.27 9.05
N TYR A 57 -9.51 7.52 8.10
CA TYR A 57 -8.08 7.48 7.84
C TYR A 57 -7.76 7.75 6.37
N ILE A 58 -6.55 8.24 6.15
CA ILE A 58 -5.98 8.42 4.81
C ILE A 58 -4.62 7.74 4.80
N ALA A 59 -4.43 6.79 3.89
CA ALA A 59 -3.13 6.21 3.62
C ALA A 59 -2.44 6.96 2.49
N ALA A 60 -1.11 7.04 2.53
CA ALA A 60 -0.28 7.59 1.47
C ALA A 60 1.11 6.95 1.50
N LEU A 61 1.90 7.17 0.45
CA LEU A 61 3.31 6.80 0.40
C LEU A 61 4.18 8.00 0.75
N ALA A 62 4.90 7.93 1.86
CA ALA A 62 5.97 8.87 2.16
C ALA A 62 7.24 8.44 1.41
N GLN A 63 7.70 9.26 0.45
CA GLN A 63 8.95 9.02 -0.27
C GLN A 63 10.15 9.54 0.51
N THR A 64 11.15 8.69 0.63
CA THR A 64 12.42 8.91 1.34
C THR A 64 13.60 8.58 0.42
N ASN A 65 14.81 8.93 0.82
CA ASN A 65 16.01 8.57 0.05
C ASN A 65 16.23 7.05 -0.04
N GLY A 66 15.75 6.30 0.95
CA GLY A 66 15.85 4.85 1.04
C GLY A 66 14.65 4.09 0.50
N GLY A 67 13.72 4.75 -0.21
CA GLY A 67 12.51 4.14 -0.77
C GLY A 67 11.23 4.81 -0.29
N SER A 68 10.14 4.05 -0.19
CA SER A 68 8.83 4.54 0.24
C SER A 68 8.35 3.87 1.54
N VAL A 69 7.52 4.58 2.30
CA VAL A 69 6.90 4.03 3.51
C VAL A 69 5.39 4.29 3.46
N PRO A 70 4.54 3.28 3.72
CA PRO A 70 3.12 3.51 3.91
C PRO A 70 2.93 4.33 5.18
N VAL A 71 2.21 5.43 5.09
CA VAL A 71 1.84 6.26 6.24
C VAL A 71 0.33 6.39 6.28
N VAL A 72 -0.21 6.44 7.49
CA VAL A 72 -1.63 6.65 7.71
C VAL A 72 -1.80 7.86 8.62
N THR A 73 -2.67 8.78 8.19
CA THR A 73 -3.13 9.90 9.01
C THR A 73 -4.61 9.75 9.34
N ASP A 74 -5.07 10.48 10.36
CA ASP A 74 -6.49 10.74 10.53
C ASP A 74 -7.01 11.74 9.48
N SER A 75 -8.32 11.96 9.45
CA SER A 75 -8.97 12.93 8.55
C SER A 75 -8.58 14.39 8.81
N ALA A 76 -7.87 14.70 9.91
CA ALA A 76 -7.32 16.01 10.20
C ALA A 76 -5.85 16.14 9.74
N GLY A 77 -5.25 15.06 9.20
CA GLY A 77 -3.87 15.00 8.76
C GLY A 77 -2.85 14.70 9.86
N SER A 78 -3.31 14.28 11.05
CA SER A 78 -2.40 13.88 12.13
C SER A 78 -1.87 12.47 11.86
N PHE A 79 -0.56 12.27 12.03
CA PHE A 79 0.05 10.94 11.94
C PHE A 79 -0.60 9.94 12.91
N VAL A 80 -0.98 8.77 12.39
CA VAL A 80 -1.59 7.66 13.15
C VAL A 80 -0.67 6.45 13.16
N ALA A 81 -0.23 5.99 11.99
CA ALA A 81 0.54 4.78 11.86
C ALA A 81 1.47 4.82 10.63
N ALA A 82 2.45 3.93 10.61
CA ALA A 82 3.25 3.69 9.41
C ALA A 82 3.56 2.20 9.27
N GLY A 83 3.67 1.78 8.02
CA GLY A 83 4.11 0.44 7.63
C GLY A 83 5.62 0.27 7.75
N VAL A 84 6.13 -0.76 7.06
CA VAL A 84 7.57 -1.03 6.94
C VAL A 84 8.11 -0.26 5.73
N PRO A 85 9.29 0.40 5.85
CA PRO A 85 9.97 0.99 4.71
C PRO A 85 10.32 -0.04 3.64
N ASN A 86 10.10 0.31 2.38
CA ASN A 86 10.45 -0.52 1.24
C ASN A 86 11.31 0.27 0.26
N PRO A 87 12.50 -0.23 -0.14
CA PRO A 87 13.34 0.44 -1.13
C PRO A 87 12.64 0.61 -2.48
N ASP A 88 11.73 -0.30 -2.82
CA ASP A 88 11.03 -0.33 -4.10
C ASP A 88 9.53 0.00 -3.96
N ALA A 89 8.85 0.05 -5.11
CA ALA A 89 7.45 0.41 -5.23
C ALA A 89 6.53 -0.46 -4.37
N GLN A 90 5.51 0.15 -3.77
CA GLN A 90 4.52 -0.52 -2.93
C GLN A 90 3.14 -0.44 -3.57
N ALA A 91 2.54 -1.61 -3.81
CA ALA A 91 1.10 -1.69 -4.00
C ALA A 91 0.43 -1.46 -2.62
N MET A 92 -0.68 -0.75 -2.60
CA MET A 92 -1.48 -0.53 -1.39
C MET A 92 -2.97 -0.62 -1.70
N ALA A 93 -3.74 -1.25 -0.81
CA ALA A 93 -5.18 -1.34 -0.92
C ALA A 93 -5.85 -1.42 0.45
N TRP A 94 -6.86 -0.59 0.68
CA TRP A 94 -7.73 -0.70 1.86
C TRP A 94 -8.64 -1.92 1.74
N ASN A 95 -8.78 -2.69 2.81
CA ASN A 95 -9.88 -3.64 2.95
C ASN A 95 -11.20 -2.86 2.85
N PRO A 96 -12.19 -3.29 2.06
CA PRO A 96 -13.41 -2.50 1.82
C PRO A 96 -14.40 -2.51 3.00
N THR A 97 -14.24 -3.43 3.95
CA THR A 97 -15.17 -3.62 5.09
C THR A 97 -14.56 -3.20 6.43
N GLU A 98 -13.23 -3.12 6.51
CA GLU A 98 -12.48 -2.81 7.73
C GLU A 98 -11.42 -1.74 7.45
N ASP A 99 -11.08 -0.93 8.46
CA ASP A 99 -9.97 0.04 8.35
C ASP A 99 -8.61 -0.68 8.46
N VAL A 100 -8.29 -1.54 7.49
CA VAL A 100 -7.03 -2.28 7.40
C VAL A 100 -6.41 -2.03 6.02
N LEU A 101 -5.16 -1.58 6.01
CA LEU A 101 -4.41 -1.33 4.78
C LEU A 101 -3.52 -2.53 4.47
N ALA A 102 -3.73 -3.18 3.33
CA ALA A 102 -2.76 -4.10 2.75
C ALA A 102 -1.69 -3.32 1.98
N TYR A 103 -0.44 -3.74 2.09
CA TYR A 103 0.64 -3.20 1.27
C TYR A 103 1.73 -4.24 1.03
N SER A 104 2.51 -4.07 -0.04
CA SER A 104 3.62 -4.95 -0.38
C SER A 104 4.97 -4.45 0.13
N THR A 105 5.87 -5.38 0.42
CA THR A 105 7.31 -5.09 0.60
C THR A 105 8.16 -6.08 -0.22
N GLY A 106 9.37 -5.68 -0.58
CA GLY A 106 10.29 -6.50 -1.37
C GLY A 106 11.33 -5.64 -2.08
N VAL A 107 12.45 -6.27 -2.45
CA VAL A 107 13.58 -5.61 -3.11
C VAL A 107 13.68 -6.12 -4.54
N LEU A 108 13.57 -5.22 -5.52
CA LEU A 108 13.79 -5.51 -6.93
C LEU A 108 15.27 -5.35 -7.30
N ILE A 109 15.98 -4.40 -6.70
CA ILE A 109 17.35 -4.04 -7.10
C ILE A 109 18.33 -4.02 -5.91
N PRO A 110 19.46 -4.76 -5.99
CA PRO A 110 19.85 -5.67 -7.07
C PRO A 110 18.95 -6.92 -7.07
N PRO A 111 18.70 -7.53 -8.24
CA PRO A 111 17.99 -8.80 -8.30
C PRO A 111 18.78 -9.83 -7.49
N SER A 112 18.24 -10.24 -6.35
CA SER A 112 18.85 -11.26 -5.51
C SER A 112 18.12 -12.59 -5.73
N PRO A 113 18.68 -13.52 -6.52
CA PRO A 113 18.05 -14.83 -6.75
C PRO A 113 17.95 -15.70 -5.49
N ALA A 114 18.41 -15.21 -4.33
CA ALA A 114 18.35 -15.90 -3.05
C ALA A 114 17.44 -15.21 -2.02
N GLN A 115 16.76 -14.09 -2.35
CA GLN A 115 16.18 -13.23 -1.33
C GLN A 115 15.07 -12.26 -1.78
N ASN A 116 14.37 -12.55 -2.88
CA ASN A 116 13.18 -11.77 -3.26
C ASN A 116 11.96 -12.27 -2.47
N ASP A 117 12.00 -12.14 -1.15
CA ASP A 117 10.85 -12.46 -0.29
C ASP A 117 9.87 -11.28 -0.36
N TRP A 118 9.06 -11.27 -1.42
CA TRP A 118 7.96 -10.31 -1.49
C TRP A 118 6.95 -10.66 -0.42
N THR A 119 6.64 -9.70 0.42
CA THR A 119 5.67 -9.90 1.49
C THR A 119 4.44 -9.05 1.26
N VAL A 120 3.33 -9.55 1.77
CA VAL A 120 2.12 -8.76 1.96
C VAL A 120 1.98 -8.52 3.45
N GLU A 121 1.86 -7.26 3.82
CA GLU A 121 1.71 -6.80 5.19
C GLU A 121 0.34 -6.14 5.37
N LEU A 122 -0.24 -6.22 6.57
CA LEU A 122 -1.47 -5.55 6.94
C LEU A 122 -1.23 -4.56 8.08
N LEU A 123 -1.55 -3.30 7.83
CA LEU A 123 -1.49 -2.22 8.81
C LEU A 123 -2.89 -1.91 9.33
N THR A 124 -3.06 -2.01 10.65
CA THR A 124 -4.29 -1.65 11.38
C THR A 124 -4.07 -0.31 12.08
N PRO A 125 -4.60 0.83 11.56
CA PRO A 125 -4.29 2.15 12.12
C PRO A 125 -4.83 2.36 13.54
N SER A 126 -5.96 1.74 13.89
CA SER A 126 -6.63 1.94 15.18
C SER A 126 -5.77 1.53 16.39
N ASN A 127 -4.81 0.63 16.20
CA ASN A 127 -3.88 0.16 17.22
C ASN A 127 -2.41 0.21 16.77
N GLY A 128 -2.14 0.74 15.56
CA GLY A 128 -0.80 0.82 14.97
C GLY A 128 -0.15 -0.53 14.68
N THR A 129 -0.90 -1.64 14.74
CA THR A 129 -0.34 -2.98 14.55
C THR A 129 -0.06 -3.21 13.08
N ASN A 130 1.13 -3.73 12.80
CA ASN A 130 1.55 -4.15 11.49
C ASN A 130 1.87 -5.65 11.55
N ARG A 131 1.23 -6.46 10.70
CA ARG A 131 1.48 -7.90 10.65
C ARG A 131 1.78 -8.35 9.23
N ARG A 132 2.70 -9.30 9.11
CA ARG A 132 2.90 -10.05 7.88
C ARG A 132 1.70 -10.96 7.66
N LEU A 133 1.07 -10.81 6.50
CA LEU A 133 0.02 -11.70 6.03
C LEU A 133 0.62 -12.91 5.36
N ALA A 134 1.47 -12.69 4.36
CA ALA A 134 2.05 -13.76 3.55
C ALA A 134 3.46 -13.41 3.08
N GLU A 135 4.22 -14.45 2.78
CA GLU A 135 5.53 -14.39 2.15
C GLU A 135 5.46 -15.18 0.84
N LEU A 136 5.76 -14.52 -0.26
CA LEU A 136 5.71 -15.07 -1.61
C LEU A 136 7.14 -15.39 -2.03
N THR A 137 7.61 -16.58 -1.63
CA THR A 137 9.03 -17.01 -1.67
C THR A 137 9.52 -17.46 -3.05
N SER A 138 8.91 -17.00 -4.14
CA SER A 138 9.40 -17.33 -5.49
C SER A 138 10.42 -16.28 -5.95
N THR A 139 11.56 -16.74 -6.47
CA THR A 139 12.71 -15.90 -6.88
C THR A 139 12.40 -14.84 -7.93
N ASP A 140 11.24 -14.98 -8.60
CA ASP A 140 10.88 -14.22 -9.80
C ASP A 140 9.57 -13.45 -9.67
N GLU A 141 8.91 -13.45 -8.50
CA GLU A 141 7.60 -12.79 -8.32
C GLU A 141 7.80 -11.31 -7.95
N LEU A 142 7.19 -10.38 -8.70
CA LEU A 142 7.04 -8.96 -8.31
C LEU A 142 5.60 -8.70 -7.91
N ILE A 143 5.33 -8.06 -6.77
CA ILE A 143 3.95 -7.63 -6.45
C ILE A 143 3.67 -6.28 -7.13
N LEU A 144 2.81 -6.31 -8.14
CA LEU A 144 2.43 -5.14 -8.93
C LEU A 144 1.10 -4.53 -8.47
N GLY A 145 0.24 -5.33 -7.83
CA GLY A 145 -1.08 -4.89 -7.40
C GLY A 145 -1.61 -5.71 -6.23
N LEU A 146 -2.49 -5.07 -5.46
CA LEU A 146 -3.24 -5.67 -4.37
C LEU A 146 -4.69 -5.28 -4.53
N GLU A 147 -5.59 -6.24 -4.37
CA GLU A 147 -7.02 -5.98 -4.51
C GLU A 147 -7.86 -6.87 -3.60
N TRP A 148 -8.69 -6.23 -2.80
CA TRP A 148 -9.57 -6.94 -1.88
C TRP A 148 -10.86 -7.37 -2.55
N SER A 149 -11.29 -8.60 -2.27
CA SER A 149 -12.67 -9.02 -2.52
C SER A 149 -13.66 -8.06 -1.85
N PRO A 150 -14.86 -7.85 -2.42
CA PRO A 150 -15.83 -6.88 -1.90
C PRO A 150 -16.26 -7.14 -0.45
N ASP A 151 -16.24 -8.40 -0.02
CA ASP A 151 -16.54 -8.79 1.37
C ASP A 151 -15.35 -8.68 2.33
N GLY A 152 -14.18 -8.31 1.81
CA GLY A 152 -12.95 -8.10 2.58
C GLY A 152 -12.31 -9.39 3.10
N THR A 153 -12.74 -10.57 2.69
CA THR A 153 -12.25 -11.85 3.24
C THR A 153 -11.08 -12.45 2.47
N VAL A 154 -10.96 -12.10 1.19
CA VAL A 154 -9.89 -12.52 0.28
C VAL A 154 -9.14 -11.31 -0.25
N LEU A 155 -7.82 -11.45 -0.36
CA LEU A 155 -6.93 -10.50 -1.01
C LEU A 155 -6.30 -11.15 -2.24
N ALA A 156 -6.56 -10.58 -3.42
CA ALA A 156 -5.84 -10.90 -4.64
C ALA A 156 -4.50 -10.15 -4.66
N VAL A 157 -3.43 -10.88 -4.95
CA VAL A 157 -2.08 -10.34 -5.13
C VAL A 157 -1.70 -10.56 -6.58
N ASN A 158 -1.55 -9.47 -7.32
CA ASN A 158 -1.19 -9.49 -8.72
C ASN A 158 0.32 -9.34 -8.83
N GLY A 159 0.96 -10.30 -9.49
CA GLY A 159 2.38 -10.24 -9.72
C GLY A 159 2.80 -10.73 -11.09
N SER A 160 3.96 -10.24 -11.52
CA SER A 160 4.60 -10.72 -12.74
C SER A 160 5.74 -11.65 -12.36
N ARG A 161 5.86 -12.77 -13.07
CA ARG A 161 7.04 -13.62 -13.03
C ARG A 161 8.02 -13.21 -14.13
N ILE A 162 9.31 -13.18 -13.80
CA ILE A 162 10.41 -12.85 -14.74
C ILE A 162 10.39 -13.74 -16.01
N GLU A 163 9.81 -14.95 -15.95
CA GLU A 163 9.63 -15.84 -17.11
C GLU A 163 8.27 -15.69 -17.84
N ASN A 164 7.66 -14.49 -17.82
CA ASN A 164 6.43 -14.13 -18.55
C ASN A 164 5.16 -14.91 -18.16
N GLN A 165 5.04 -15.31 -16.90
CA GLN A 165 3.78 -15.82 -16.37
C GLN A 165 3.24 -14.85 -15.33
N ASP A 166 2.26 -14.05 -15.74
CA ASP A 166 1.51 -13.25 -14.79
C ASP A 166 0.67 -14.18 -13.90
N LEU A 167 0.60 -13.88 -12.61
CA LEU A 167 -0.04 -14.72 -11.62
C LEU A 167 -0.88 -13.87 -10.67
N VAL A 168 -2.09 -14.35 -10.38
CA VAL A 168 -2.84 -13.93 -9.21
C VAL A 168 -2.67 -14.96 -8.11
N VAL A 169 -2.28 -14.51 -6.93
CA VAL A 169 -2.36 -15.31 -5.71
C VAL A 169 -3.55 -14.83 -4.89
N LEU A 170 -4.48 -15.74 -4.60
CA LEU A 170 -5.60 -15.44 -3.70
C LEU A 170 -5.22 -15.83 -2.28
N LEU A 171 -5.26 -14.87 -1.36
CA LEU A 171 -4.93 -15.06 0.04
C LEU A 171 -6.19 -14.92 0.91
N GLU A 172 -6.39 -15.86 1.83
CA GLU A 172 -7.36 -15.67 2.92
C GLU A 172 -6.83 -14.57 3.84
N ALA A 173 -7.54 -13.45 3.92
CA ALA A 173 -7.05 -12.26 4.58
C ALA A 173 -6.78 -12.41 6.08
N ARG A 174 -7.49 -13.32 6.74
CA ARG A 174 -7.34 -13.54 8.18
C ARG A 174 -6.03 -14.27 8.50
N THR A 175 -5.70 -15.30 7.73
CA THR A 175 -4.60 -16.22 8.05
C THR A 175 -3.39 -16.07 7.15
N GLY A 176 -3.57 -15.51 5.95
CA GLY A 176 -2.57 -15.45 4.90
C GLY A 176 -2.40 -16.75 4.12
N VAL A 177 -3.29 -17.73 4.33
CA VAL A 177 -3.26 -18.98 3.58
C VAL A 177 -3.55 -18.70 2.10
N VAL A 178 -2.72 -19.27 1.24
CA VAL A 178 -2.96 -19.28 -0.21
C VAL A 178 -4.18 -20.16 -0.49
N LEU A 179 -5.25 -19.53 -0.98
CA LEU A 179 -6.47 -20.21 -1.43
C LEU A 179 -6.31 -20.75 -2.84
N ASP A 180 -5.71 -19.96 -3.74
CA ASP A 180 -5.48 -20.34 -5.12
C ASP A 180 -4.32 -19.57 -5.76
N ARG A 181 -3.82 -20.09 -6.88
CA ARG A 181 -2.83 -19.48 -7.76
C ARG A 181 -3.36 -19.56 -9.20
N VAL A 182 -3.85 -18.44 -9.71
CA VAL A 182 -4.49 -18.36 -11.03
C VAL A 182 -3.49 -17.83 -12.04
N PRO A 183 -3.02 -18.67 -13.00
CA PRO A 183 -2.17 -18.20 -14.09
C PRO A 183 -2.97 -17.25 -14.99
N ILE A 184 -2.37 -16.13 -15.36
CA ILE A 184 -2.92 -15.19 -16.33
C ILE A 184 -2.15 -15.40 -17.64
N ASP A 185 -2.89 -15.51 -18.74
CA ASP A 185 -2.26 -15.50 -20.06
C ASP A 185 -1.65 -14.11 -20.31
N SER A 186 -0.38 -14.08 -20.72
CA SER A 186 0.50 -12.90 -20.78
C SER A 186 0.02 -11.74 -21.66
N GLU A 187 -1.11 -11.92 -22.37
CA GLU A 187 -1.73 -10.88 -23.20
C GLU A 187 -2.56 -9.87 -22.39
N ILE A 188 -2.92 -10.17 -21.13
CA ILE A 188 -3.61 -9.25 -20.23
C ILE A 188 -2.63 -8.85 -19.11
N PRO A 189 -2.24 -7.57 -19.00
CA PRO A 189 -1.40 -7.16 -17.88
C PRO A 189 -2.14 -7.40 -16.57
N ALA A 190 -1.47 -8.06 -15.62
CA ALA A 190 -2.02 -8.36 -14.29
C ALA A 190 -2.56 -7.13 -13.53
N SER A 191 -2.23 -5.91 -13.96
CA SER A 191 -2.73 -4.65 -13.39
C SER A 191 -4.19 -4.32 -13.71
N LEU A 192 -4.92 -5.17 -14.44
CA LEU A 192 -6.32 -4.95 -14.86
C LEU A 192 -7.32 -5.97 -14.29
N ILE A 193 -6.95 -6.70 -13.24
CA ILE A 193 -7.86 -7.63 -12.58
C ILE A 193 -8.79 -6.83 -11.67
N ASP A 194 -10.06 -7.23 -11.65
CA ASP A 194 -11.10 -6.71 -10.79
C ASP A 194 -11.99 -7.87 -10.33
N TRP A 195 -12.60 -7.74 -9.15
CA TRP A 195 -13.58 -8.70 -8.68
C TRP A 195 -14.90 -8.54 -9.44
N GLY A 196 -15.45 -9.66 -9.94
CA GLY A 196 -16.78 -9.66 -10.54
C GLY A 196 -17.86 -9.21 -9.54
N PRO A 197 -19.00 -8.67 -10.02
CA PRO A 197 -20.11 -8.33 -9.14
C PRO A 197 -20.63 -9.58 -8.43
N ALA A 198 -20.99 -9.42 -7.16
CA ALA A 198 -21.63 -10.46 -6.33
C ALA A 198 -23.06 -10.79 -6.80
#